data_AF-A0A954YMG7-F1
#
_entry.id   AF-A0A954YMG7-F1
#
_cell.length_a   1.000
_cell.length_b   1.000
_cell.length_c   1.000
_cell.angle_alpha   90.00
_cell.angle_beta   90.00
_cell.angle_gamma   90.00
#
_symmetry.space_group_name_H-M   'P 1'
#
loop_
_entity.id
_entity.type
_entity.pdbx_description
1 polymer ?
#
loop_
_entity_poly.entity_id
_entity_poly.type
_entity_poly.pdbx_seq_one_letter_code
_entity_poly.pdbx_strand_id
1 'polypeptide(L)'
;MSAVALVVVRWPWKQYGGTFRLSLSASVGLVIGEWINQAVFYTSRRADPTLAMLNKTIWLGLVFVGYFALTYLAMNCAVFIRLRYRPVHPEGHCAECGYDLTGNVSGVCPECGGSITRLSQLRGFAREQDSQ
;
A
#
# COMPACT_ATOMS: atom_id res chain seq x y z
N MET A 1 27.55 -12.68 -6.70
CA MET A 1 26.19 -12.21 -6.36
C MET A 1 25.22 -12.89 -7.31
N SER A 2 24.38 -13.76 -6.77
CA SER A 2 23.74 -14.88 -7.49
C SER A 2 22.55 -14.44 -8.36
N ALA A 3 22.34 -15.10 -9.50
CA ALA A 3 21.25 -14.85 -10.46
C ALA A 3 19.84 -14.77 -9.83
N VAL A 4 19.65 -15.39 -8.67
CA VAL A 4 18.45 -15.31 -7.83
C VAL A 4 18.10 -13.87 -7.42
N ALA A 5 19.09 -13.04 -7.10
CA ALA A 5 18.86 -11.66 -6.68
C ALA A 5 18.28 -10.80 -7.81
N LEU A 6 18.72 -11.02 -9.05
CA LEU A 6 18.23 -10.28 -10.22
C LEU A 6 16.79 -10.67 -10.59
N VAL A 7 16.42 -11.94 -10.38
CA VAL A 7 15.05 -12.41 -10.60
C VAL A 7 14.08 -11.80 -9.57
N VAL A 8 14.48 -11.69 -8.31
CA VAL A 8 13.67 -11.06 -7.25
C VAL A 8 13.47 -9.56 -7.49
N VAL A 9 14.50 -8.86 -7.96
CA VAL A 9 14.43 -7.40 -8.22
C VAL A 9 13.58 -7.08 -9.45
N ARG A 10 13.55 -7.95 -10.46
CA ARG A 10 12.85 -7.70 -11.74
C ARG A 10 11.42 -8.25 -11.80
N TRP A 11 10.93 -8.84 -10.72
CA TRP A 11 9.60 -9.46 -10.66
C TRP A 11 8.48 -8.39 -10.74
N PRO A 12 7.36 -8.61 -11.46
CA PRO A 12 6.31 -7.61 -11.65
C PRO A 12 5.43 -7.43 -10.41
N TRP A 13 5.95 -6.70 -9.41
CA TRP A 13 5.27 -6.41 -8.14
C TRP A 13 3.91 -5.71 -8.28
N LYS A 14 3.66 -5.06 -9.43
CA LYS A 14 2.38 -4.35 -9.68
C LYS A 14 1.17 -5.28 -9.83
N GLN A 15 1.34 -6.51 -10.34
CA GLN A 15 0.21 -7.38 -10.68
C GLN A 15 -0.12 -8.42 -9.59
N TYR A 16 0.85 -8.82 -8.77
CA TYR A 16 0.70 -9.82 -7.69
C TYR A 16 0.90 -9.25 -6.27
N GLY A 17 1.10 -7.93 -6.14
CA GLY A 17 1.39 -7.30 -4.85
C GLY A 17 0.27 -7.47 -3.81
N GLY A 18 -0.99 -7.53 -4.22
CA GLY A 18 -2.13 -7.68 -3.31
C GLY A 18 -2.21 -9.07 -2.65
N THR A 19 -2.19 -10.12 -3.47
CA THR A 19 -2.28 -11.51 -3.01
C THR A 19 -1.04 -11.94 -2.24
N PHE A 20 0.15 -11.51 -2.66
CA PHE A 20 1.40 -11.78 -1.95
C PHE A 20 1.43 -11.11 -0.57
N ARG A 21 0.97 -9.85 -0.47
CA ARG A 21 0.88 -9.14 0.82
C ARG A 21 -0.09 -9.82 1.79
N LEU A 22 -1.23 -10.28 1.29
CA LEU A 22 -2.22 -11.01 2.10
C LEU A 22 -1.65 -12.35 2.60
N SER A 23 -1.03 -13.15 1.72
CA SER A 23 -0.43 -14.43 2.08
C SER A 23 0.73 -14.27 3.08
N LEU A 24 1.59 -13.27 2.87
CA LEU A 24 2.69 -12.97 3.79
C LEU A 24 2.18 -12.53 5.16
N SER A 25 1.15 -11.67 5.20
CA SER A 25 0.54 -11.23 6.46
C SER A 25 -0.11 -12.37 7.24
N ALA A 26 -0.78 -13.30 6.54
CA ALA A 26 -1.39 -14.48 7.15
C ALA A 26 -0.33 -15.43 7.72
N SER A 27 0.76 -15.64 6.99
CA SER A 27 1.87 -16.51 7.40
C SER A 27 2.58 -15.96 8.64
N VAL A 28 2.87 -14.64 8.65
CA VAL A 28 3.46 -13.96 9.80
C VAL A 28 2.53 -14.02 11.02
N GLY A 29 1.21 -13.85 10.82
CA GLY A 29 0.22 -13.99 11.88
C GLY A 29 0.20 -15.37 12.53
N LEU A 30 0.28 -16.45 11.73
CA LEU A 30 0.33 -17.82 12.23
C LEU A 30 1.60 -18.11 13.05
N VAL A 31 2.76 -17.66 12.57
CA VAL A 31 4.03 -17.85 13.29
C VAL A 31 4.04 -17.08 14.61
N ILE A 32 3.61 -15.81 14.60
CA ILE A 32 3.54 -15.00 15.82
C ILE A 32 2.53 -15.60 16.80
N GLY A 33 1.38 -16.07 16.31
CA GLY A 33 0.36 -16.73 17.12
C GLY A 33 0.90 -17.97 17.84
N GLU A 34 1.65 -18.82 17.13
CA GLU A 34 2.26 -20.04 17.70
C GLU A 34 3.33 -19.72 18.76
N TRP A 35 4.17 -18.71 18.51
CA TRP A 35 5.18 -18.24 19.46
C TRP A 35 4.56 -17.69 20.75
N ILE A 36 3.48 -16.91 20.63
CA ILE A 36 2.74 -16.42 21.79
C ILE A 36 2.14 -17.59 22.56
N ASN A 37 1.55 -18.56 21.86
CA ASN A 37 0.94 -19.72 22.49
C ASN A 37 1.97 -20.57 23.26
N GLN A 38 3.14 -20.83 22.67
CA GLN A 38 4.27 -21.51 23.31
C GLN A 38 4.81 -20.75 24.53
N ALA A 39 5.04 -19.44 24.40
CA ALA A 39 5.57 -18.62 25.50
C ALA A 39 4.61 -18.62 26.70
N VAL A 40 3.31 -18.56 26.45
CA VAL A 40 2.33 -18.63 27.53
C VAL A 40 2.21 -20.04 28.11
N PHE A 41 2.23 -21.09 27.28
CA PHE A 41 2.23 -22.46 27.79
C PHE A 41 3.43 -22.74 28.69
N TYR A 42 4.61 -22.22 28.33
CA TYR A 42 5.84 -22.40 29.09
C TYR A 42 5.77 -21.74 30.48
N THR A 43 5.21 -20.52 30.56
CA THR A 43 5.03 -19.80 31.83
C THR A 43 3.95 -20.42 32.73
N SER A 44 2.94 -21.08 32.15
CA SER A 44 1.82 -21.66 32.90
C SER A 44 2.15 -22.90 33.74
N ARG A 45 3.25 -23.61 33.47
CA ARG A 45 3.59 -24.86 34.20
C ARG A 45 4.01 -24.64 35.66
N ARG A 46 4.22 -23.40 36.12
CA ARG A 46 4.63 -23.09 37.50
C ARG A 46 3.74 -22.07 38.23
N ALA A 47 2.75 -21.50 37.57
CA ALA A 47 1.94 -20.41 38.12
C ALA A 47 0.49 -20.85 38.35
N ASP A 48 -0.17 -20.24 39.35
CA ASP A 48 -1.60 -20.44 39.60
C ASP A 48 -2.43 -20.20 38.33
N PRO A 49 -3.39 -21.08 38.01
CA PRO A 49 -4.12 -21.05 36.74
C PRO A 49 -4.91 -19.76 36.51
N THR A 50 -5.31 -19.06 37.59
CA THR A 50 -6.02 -17.78 37.53
C THR A 50 -5.13 -16.65 37.02
N LEU A 51 -3.88 -16.58 37.47
CA LEU A 51 -2.91 -15.57 37.03
C LEU A 51 -2.53 -15.77 35.56
N ALA A 52 -2.42 -17.04 35.14
CA ALA A 52 -2.13 -17.39 33.74
C ALA A 52 -3.26 -16.94 32.79
N MET A 53 -4.53 -17.09 33.19
CA MET A 53 -5.69 -16.63 32.41
C MET A 53 -5.72 -15.10 32.27
N LEU A 54 -5.48 -14.36 33.35
CA LEU A 54 -5.46 -12.90 33.32
C LEU A 54 -4.36 -12.37 32.39
N ASN A 55 -3.15 -12.93 32.49
CA ASN A 55 -2.02 -12.54 31.65
C ASN A 55 -2.31 -12.79 30.15
N LYS A 56 -2.92 -13.94 29.79
CA LYS A 56 -3.35 -14.22 28.41
C LYS A 56 -4.30 -13.16 27.88
N THR A 57 -5.33 -12.82 28.64
CA THR A 57 -6.35 -11.86 28.20
C THR A 57 -5.75 -10.47 28.02
N ILE A 58 -4.84 -10.05 28.90
CA ILE A 58 -4.13 -8.76 28.78
C ILE A 58 -3.28 -8.74 27.50
N TRP A 59 -2.47 -9.77 27.25
CA TRP A 59 -1.63 -9.83 26.05
C TRP A 59 -2.45 -9.86 24.76
N LEU A 60 -3.52 -10.65 24.71
CA LEU A 60 -4.43 -10.67 23.55
C LEU A 60 -5.05 -9.30 23.30
N GLY A 61 -5.49 -8.61 24.36
CA GLY A 61 -5.99 -7.24 24.26
C GLY A 61 -4.95 -6.27 23.71
N LEU A 62 -3.72 -6.31 24.22
CA LEU A 62 -2.62 -5.45 23.77
C LEU A 62 -2.25 -5.71 22.30
N VAL A 63 -2.16 -6.97 21.89
CA VAL A 63 -1.87 -7.34 20.49
C VAL A 63 -2.99 -6.85 19.57
N PHE A 64 -4.25 -7.03 19.98
CA PHE A 64 -5.40 -6.57 19.21
C PHE A 64 -5.38 -5.04 19.05
N VAL A 65 -5.26 -4.29 20.15
CA VAL A 65 -5.19 -2.82 20.12
C VAL A 65 -4.00 -2.34 19.28
N GLY A 66 -2.83 -2.95 19.44
CA GLY A 66 -1.64 -2.62 18.67
C GLY A 66 -1.81 -2.84 17.16
N TYR A 67 -2.46 -3.95 16.77
CA TYR A 67 -2.77 -4.25 15.37
C TYR A 67 -3.69 -3.19 14.74
N PHE A 68 -4.77 -2.82 15.43
CA PHE A 68 -5.69 -1.78 14.94
C PHE A 68 -5.01 -0.40 14.87
N ALA A 69 -4.18 -0.05 15.86
CA ALA A 69 -3.43 1.20 15.86
C ALA A 69 -2.45 1.27 14.67
N LEU A 70 -1.70 0.19 14.42
CA LEU A 70 -0.75 0.11 13.30
C LEU A 70 -1.44 0.18 11.94
N THR A 71 -2.53 -0.55 11.74
CA THR A 71 -3.27 -0.52 10.47
C THR A 71 -3.92 0.85 10.22
N TYR A 72 -4.47 1.47 11.25
CA TYR A 72 -4.99 2.84 11.18
C TYR A 72 -3.89 3.86 10.81
N LEU A 73 -2.73 3.79 11.47
CA LEU A 73 -1.59 4.67 11.16
C LEU A 73 -1.07 4.44 9.74
N ALA A 74 -0.93 3.18 9.31
CA ALA A 74 -0.48 2.83 7.97
C ALA A 74 -1.45 3.37 6.89
N MET A 75 -2.76 3.27 7.13
CA MET A 75 -3.77 3.78 6.21
C MET A 75 -3.73 5.31 6.11
N ASN A 76 -3.62 6.02 7.24
CA ASN A 76 -3.47 7.47 7.26
C ASN A 76 -2.16 7.94 6.59
N CYS A 77 -1.04 7.27 6.87
CA CYS A 77 0.23 7.53 6.20
C CYS A 77 0.13 7.30 4.69
N ALA A 78 -0.54 6.23 4.24
CA ALA A 78 -0.74 5.96 2.82
C ALA A 78 -1.59 7.05 2.15
N VAL A 79 -2.66 7.52 2.80
CA VAL A 79 -3.49 8.64 2.31
C VAL A 79 -2.66 9.93 2.26
N PHE A 80 -1.91 10.24 3.32
CA PHE A 80 -1.07 11.42 3.40
C PHE A 80 0.00 11.44 2.31
N ILE A 81 0.71 10.33 2.12
CA ILE A 81 1.71 10.17 1.06
C ILE A 81 1.05 10.30 -0.31
N ARG A 82 -0.11 9.69 -0.54
CA ARG A 82 -0.83 9.82 -1.82
C ARG A 82 -1.27 11.25 -2.11
N LEU A 83 -1.71 11.99 -1.10
CA LEU A 83 -2.11 13.39 -1.25
C LEU A 83 -0.89 14.30 -1.46
N ARG A 84 0.22 14.04 -0.77
CA ARG A 84 1.43 14.87 -0.83
C ARG A 84 2.29 14.59 -2.05
N TYR A 85 2.35 13.34 -2.48
CA TYR A 85 3.13 12.86 -3.63
C TYR A 85 2.21 12.48 -4.79
N ARG A 86 1.08 13.18 -4.98
CA ARG A 86 0.42 13.12 -6.29
C ARG A 86 1.46 13.57 -7.31
N PRO A 87 1.89 12.70 -8.25
CA PRO A 87 2.85 13.11 -9.26
C PRO A 87 2.24 14.29 -9.99
N VAL A 88 2.89 15.46 -9.87
CA VAL A 88 2.57 16.61 -10.70
C VAL A 88 3.09 16.23 -12.07
N HIS A 89 2.21 15.65 -12.88
CA HIS A 89 2.56 15.31 -14.24
C HIS A 89 2.85 16.61 -15.01
N PRO A 90 3.90 16.63 -15.84
CA PRO A 90 4.15 17.76 -16.71
C PRO A 90 2.93 18.02 -17.59
N GLU A 91 2.78 19.27 -18.01
CA GLU A 91 1.67 19.68 -18.86
C GLU A 91 1.63 18.82 -20.14
N GLY A 92 0.42 18.49 -20.61
CA GLY A 92 0.22 17.56 -21.73
C GLY A 92 0.10 16.08 -21.35
N HIS A 93 0.24 15.70 -20.09
CA HIS A 93 0.06 14.31 -19.64
C HIS A 93 -1.24 14.13 -18.84
N CYS A 94 -1.78 12.91 -18.81
CA CYS A 94 -2.95 12.57 -18.02
C CYS A 94 -2.66 12.74 -16.52
N ALA A 95 -3.52 13.48 -15.81
CA ALA A 95 -3.35 13.73 -14.38
C ALA A 95 -3.51 12.49 -13.49
N GLU A 96 -4.12 11.41 -14.01
CA GLU A 96 -4.34 10.17 -13.25
C GLU A 96 -3.27 9.11 -13.50
N CYS A 97 -2.85 8.89 -14.75
CA CYS A 97 -1.91 7.83 -15.10
C CYS A 97 -0.56 8.33 -15.62
N GLY A 98 -0.45 9.62 -15.96
CA GLY A 98 0.76 10.19 -16.55
C GLY A 98 1.02 9.80 -18.00
N TYR A 99 0.01 9.31 -18.74
CA TYR A 99 0.14 9.05 -20.18
C TYR A 99 0.26 10.35 -20.97
N ASP A 100 1.15 10.39 -21.96
CA ASP A 100 1.31 11.55 -22.85
C ASP A 100 0.07 11.71 -23.73
N LEU A 101 -0.62 12.84 -23.61
CA LEU A 101 -1.86 13.13 -24.34
C LEU A 101 -1.58 13.84 -25.68
N THR A 102 -0.32 14.03 -26.07
CA THR A 102 0.02 14.60 -27.38
C THR A 102 -0.61 13.78 -28.50
N GLY A 103 -1.38 14.44 -29.36
CA GLY A 103 -2.11 13.80 -30.47
C GLY A 103 -3.36 13.01 -30.08
N ASN A 104 -3.75 12.96 -28.79
CA ASN A 104 -5.00 12.30 -28.40
C ASN A 104 -6.22 13.21 -28.62
N VAL A 105 -6.99 12.91 -29.66
CA VAL A 105 -8.23 13.65 -30.02
C VAL A 105 -9.50 13.09 -29.36
N SER A 106 -9.43 11.90 -28.75
CA SER A 106 -10.63 11.21 -28.23
C SER A 106 -11.22 11.84 -26.97
N GLY A 107 -10.46 12.70 -26.28
CA GLY A 107 -10.89 13.29 -25.00
C GLY A 107 -10.87 12.32 -23.81
N VAL A 108 -10.47 11.06 -24.03
CA VAL A 108 -10.40 10.01 -23.02
C VAL A 108 -9.00 9.40 -23.04
N CYS A 109 -8.41 9.14 -21.87
CA CYS A 109 -7.11 8.51 -21.79
C CYS A 109 -7.20 7.00 -22.15
N PRO A 110 -6.40 6.48 -23.08
CA PRO A 110 -6.47 5.07 -23.49
C PRO A 110 -5.98 4.08 -22.41
N GLU A 111 -5.16 4.52 -21.46
CA GLU A 111 -4.62 3.67 -20.38
C GLU A 111 -5.59 3.57 -19.19
N CYS A 112 -6.10 4.71 -18.68
CA CYS A 112 -6.94 4.72 -17.48
C CYS A 112 -8.44 4.84 -17.76
N GLY A 113 -8.84 5.20 -18.98
CA GLY A 113 -10.24 5.52 -19.31
C GLY A 113 -10.73 6.84 -18.69
N GLY A 114 -9.86 7.58 -18.00
CA GLY A 114 -10.19 8.86 -17.38
C GLY A 114 -10.49 9.94 -18.41
N SER A 115 -11.53 10.74 -18.17
CA SER A 115 -11.89 11.88 -19.02
C SER A 115 -10.85 12.99 -18.88
N ILE A 116 -10.32 13.46 -20.00
CA ILE A 116 -9.39 14.59 -20.02
C ILE A 116 -10.19 15.84 -19.66
N THR A 117 -9.92 16.42 -18.50
CA THR A 117 -10.63 17.63 -18.05
C THR A 117 -10.27 18.79 -18.98
N ARG A 118 -11.29 19.47 -19.53
CA ARG A 118 -11.17 20.52 -20.57
C ARG A 118 -10.15 21.64 -20.23
N LEU A 119 -9.86 21.86 -18.95
CA LEU A 119 -8.83 22.79 -18.46
C LEU A 119 -7.39 22.44 -18.92
N SER A 120 -7.05 21.15 -19.06
CA SER A 120 -5.72 20.75 -19.54
C SER A 120 -5.56 21.02 -21.04
N GLN A 121 -6.62 20.86 -21.83
CA GLN A 121 -6.62 21.20 -23.26
C GLN A 121 -6.48 22.70 -23.49
N LEU A 122 -7.24 23.53 -22.75
CA LEU A 122 -7.21 24.99 -22.91
C LEU A 122 -5.83 25.60 -22.59
N ARG A 123 -5.09 25.05 -21.61
CA ARG A 123 -3.73 25.50 -21.30
C ARG A 123 -2.72 25.18 -22.41
N GLY A 124 -2.89 24.05 -23.10
CA GLY A 124 -2.07 23.70 -24.26
C GLY A 124 -2.25 24.71 -25.40
N PHE A 125 -3.50 25.00 -25.75
CA PHE A 125 -3.82 25.97 -26.83
C PHE A 125 -3.34 27.40 -26.53
N ALA A 126 -3.41 27.85 -25.26
CA ALA A 126 -2.97 29.19 -24.88
C ALA A 126 -1.47 29.43 -25.13
N ARG A 127 -0.61 28.41 -24.93
CA ARG A 127 0.84 28.56 -25.18
C ARG A 127 1.21 28.58 -26.66
N GLU A 128 0.48 27.82 -27.48
CA GLU A 128 0.71 27.79 -28.93
C GLU A 128 0.49 29.19 -29.54
N GLN A 129 -0.46 29.96 -28.99
CA GLN A 129 -0.72 31.34 -29.39
C GLN A 129 0.33 32.34 -28.89
N ASP A 130 0.93 32.15 -27.71
CA ASP A 130 1.99 33.02 -27.19
C ASP A 130 3.36 32.79 -27.89
N SER A 131 3.49 31.71 -28.65
CA SER A 131 4.73 31.32 -29.34
C SER A 131 4.82 31.85 -30.79
N GLN A 132 3.77 32.51 -31.29
CA GLN A 132 3.66 33.09 -32.64
C GLN A 132 3.75 34.62 -32.58
#